data_AF-A0A667XHR6-F1
#
_entry.id   AF-A0A667XHR6-F1
#
_cell.length_a   1.000
_cell.length_b   1.000
_cell.length_c   1.000
_cell.angle_alpha   90.00
_cell.angle_beta   90.00
_cell.angle_gamma   90.00
#
_symmetry.space_group_name_H-M   'P 1'
#
loop_
_entity.id
_entity.type
_entity.pdbx_description
1 polymer ?
#
loop_
_entity_poly.entity_id
_entity_poly.type
_entity_poly.pdbx_seq_one_letter_code
_entity_poly.pdbx_strand_id
1 'polypeptide(L)'
;MATSKGREADSLNAADDLQVEEVALEDDWRVTEGEEDWEATMRAIRARAEASAAAAAYGRDTGAAACPAQQPEATDDFLRNFLTDTGMTNTLECFQSEWHEMVQKGLIKTESIVSVPDVYTENQHLENELRNTKREQEEYLRAAAAAAEALTRARKARDYYRLQHKCVVQEKSKLIQEMRKLKLKCASYEPAVRQMNEKYQAALKQMMLVSLERDKALGQETHLETVFWLHYHSMNIRIEQGQGIRNSRSHLLKSPHRGVSVF
;
A
#
# COMPACT_ATOMS: atom_id res chain seq x y z
N MET A 1 -18.59 37.52 -31.64
CA MET A 1 -19.13 37.18 -30.30
C MET A 1 -20.32 36.27 -30.49
N ALA A 2 -20.40 35.18 -29.70
CA ALA A 2 -21.41 34.11 -29.73
C ALA A 2 -21.24 33.18 -30.97
N THR A 3 -21.21 31.85 -30.92
CA THR A 3 -21.63 30.83 -29.94
C THR A 3 -20.83 29.53 -30.17
N SER A 4 -20.14 28.99 -29.16
CA SER A 4 -19.72 27.58 -29.16
C SER A 4 -19.76 27.03 -27.73
N LYS A 5 -20.95 26.69 -27.25
CA LYS A 5 -21.11 26.01 -25.97
C LYS A 5 -22.35 25.12 -26.05
N GLY A 6 -22.15 23.90 -26.53
CA GLY A 6 -23.25 22.97 -26.76
C GLY A 6 -22.81 21.71 -27.48
N ARG A 7 -21.73 21.07 -27.03
CA ARG A 7 -21.41 19.70 -27.46
C ARG A 7 -20.44 19.01 -26.49
N GLU A 8 -20.83 18.91 -25.22
CA GLU A 8 -20.00 18.21 -24.22
C GLU A 8 -20.83 17.47 -23.17
N ALA A 9 -22.09 17.15 -23.46
CA ALA A 9 -22.97 16.47 -22.50
C ALA A 9 -23.32 15.00 -22.86
N ASP A 10 -23.01 14.51 -24.07
CA ASP A 10 -23.55 13.21 -24.53
C ASP A 10 -22.53 12.06 -24.62
N SER A 11 -21.33 12.19 -24.05
CA SER A 11 -20.31 11.13 -24.15
C SER A 11 -20.14 10.23 -22.92
N LEU A 12 -21.05 10.25 -21.95
CA LEU A 12 -20.89 9.50 -20.68
C LEU A 12 -21.80 8.28 -20.50
N ASN A 13 -22.50 7.84 -21.55
CA ASN A 13 -23.44 6.71 -21.48
C ASN A 13 -22.98 5.41 -22.17
N ALA A 14 -21.69 5.26 -22.47
CA ALA A 14 -21.21 4.08 -23.21
C ALA A 14 -19.85 3.58 -22.72
N ALA A 15 -19.74 3.23 -21.45
CA ALA A 15 -18.76 2.23 -21.03
C ALA A 15 -19.13 1.70 -19.65
N ASP A 16 -18.99 0.38 -19.50
CA ASP A 16 -18.85 -0.30 -18.23
C ASP A 16 -20.13 -0.84 -17.58
N ASP A 17 -20.91 -1.55 -18.38
CA ASP A 17 -21.71 -2.68 -17.89
C ASP A 17 -20.84 -3.95 -17.96
N LEU A 18 -19.69 -3.94 -17.27
CA LEU A 18 -18.99 -5.18 -16.91
C LEU A 18 -19.80 -5.78 -15.75
N GLN A 19 -20.80 -6.58 -16.09
CA GLN A 19 -21.38 -7.54 -15.15
C GLN A 19 -20.29 -8.54 -14.79
N VAL A 20 -19.44 -8.17 -13.84
CA VAL A 20 -18.52 -9.11 -13.23
C VAL A 20 -19.31 -9.82 -12.15
N GLU A 21 -19.64 -11.07 -12.47
CA GLU A 21 -20.19 -12.06 -11.57
C GLU A 21 -19.61 -11.86 -10.17
N GLU A 22 -20.52 -11.66 -9.21
CA GLU A 22 -20.20 -11.52 -7.79
C GLU A 22 -19.57 -12.83 -7.33
N VAL A 23 -18.25 -12.95 -7.52
CA VAL A 23 -17.47 -14.02 -6.92
C VAL A 23 -17.57 -13.77 -5.42
N ALA A 24 -18.33 -14.62 -4.73
CA ALA A 24 -18.36 -14.67 -3.28
C ALA A 24 -16.91 -14.84 -2.81
N LEU A 25 -16.31 -13.75 -2.35
CA LEU A 25 -14.99 -13.78 -1.75
C LEU A 25 -15.18 -14.41 -0.39
N GLU A 26 -14.92 -15.71 -0.30
CA GLU A 26 -14.60 -16.31 0.98
C GLU A 26 -13.45 -15.49 1.59
N ASP A 27 -13.64 -15.01 2.81
CA ASP A 27 -12.72 -14.19 3.62
C ASP A 27 -11.34 -14.86 3.87
N ASP A 28 -11.10 -16.04 3.30
CA ASP A 28 -9.94 -16.91 3.53
C ASP A 28 -8.69 -16.55 2.69
N TRP A 29 -8.77 -15.58 1.77
CA TRP A 29 -7.58 -15.19 0.98
C TRP A 29 -6.75 -14.06 1.59
N ARG A 30 -6.96 -13.74 2.88
CA ARG A 30 -6.10 -12.79 3.62
C ARG A 30 -4.63 -13.10 3.36
N VAL A 31 -3.94 -12.10 2.81
CA VAL A 31 -2.52 -12.06 2.46
C VAL A 31 -1.69 -12.78 3.52
N THR A 32 -1.28 -14.02 3.24
CA THR A 32 -0.28 -14.75 4.01
C THR A 32 1.06 -14.64 3.29
N GLU A 33 2.02 -13.91 3.88
CA GLU A 33 3.48 -14.03 3.75
C GLU A 33 4.09 -14.39 2.37
N GLY A 34 3.46 -14.01 1.26
CA GLY A 34 3.87 -14.37 -0.10
C GLY A 34 4.43 -13.22 -0.94
N GLU A 35 4.39 -11.97 -0.44
CA GLU A 35 4.89 -10.80 -1.18
C GLU A 35 6.41 -10.87 -1.43
N GLU A 36 7.16 -11.61 -0.62
CA GLU A 36 8.59 -11.85 -0.82
C GLU A 36 8.89 -12.94 -1.89
N ASP A 37 7.91 -13.76 -2.28
CA ASP A 37 8.12 -14.94 -3.14
C ASP A 37 8.26 -14.59 -4.63
N TRP A 38 7.60 -13.53 -5.13
CA TRP A 38 7.73 -13.15 -6.55
C TRP A 38 9.07 -12.50 -6.88
N GLU A 39 9.52 -11.55 -6.06
CA GLU A 39 10.83 -10.94 -6.27
C GLU A 39 11.97 -11.93 -6.03
N ALA A 40 11.81 -12.85 -5.08
CA ALA A 40 12.75 -13.94 -4.86
C ALA A 40 12.77 -14.92 -6.04
N THR A 41 11.61 -15.33 -6.56
CA THR A 41 11.54 -16.21 -7.74
C THR A 41 12.08 -15.52 -8.99
N MET A 42 11.81 -14.24 -9.21
CA MET A 42 12.37 -13.48 -10.34
C MET A 42 13.89 -13.31 -10.22
N ARG A 43 14.43 -13.03 -9.02
CA ARG A 43 15.87 -13.02 -8.76
C ARG A 43 16.50 -14.40 -8.99
N ALA A 44 15.86 -15.47 -8.52
CA ALA A 44 16.34 -16.83 -8.71
C ALA A 44 16.37 -17.23 -10.21
N ILE A 45 15.35 -16.85 -10.99
CA ILE A 45 15.32 -17.08 -12.44
C ILE A 45 16.44 -16.30 -13.12
N ARG A 46 16.67 -15.03 -12.78
CA ARG A 46 17.75 -14.20 -13.34
C ARG A 46 19.13 -14.77 -13.01
N ALA A 47 19.38 -15.07 -11.74
CA ALA A 47 20.65 -15.67 -11.29
C ALA A 47 20.93 -17.01 -11.98
N ARG A 48 19.90 -17.84 -12.21
CA ARG A 48 20.04 -19.10 -12.95
C ARG A 48 20.37 -18.87 -14.43
N ALA A 49 19.76 -17.87 -15.06
CA ALA A 49 20.04 -17.50 -16.46
C ALA A 49 21.45 -16.90 -16.63
N GLU A 50 21.90 -16.12 -15.65
CA GLU A 50 23.26 -15.57 -15.61
C GLU A 50 24.30 -16.69 -15.40
N ALA A 51 24.02 -17.64 -14.49
CA ALA A 51 24.88 -18.79 -14.27
C ALA A 51 24.98 -19.71 -15.50
N SER A 52 23.87 -19.94 -16.22
CA SER A 52 23.89 -20.72 -17.46
C SER A 52 24.64 -20.00 -18.59
N ALA A 53 24.50 -18.67 -18.69
CA ALA A 53 25.26 -17.86 -19.64
C ALA A 53 26.76 -17.86 -19.35
N ALA A 54 27.15 -17.78 -18.07
CA ALA A 54 28.55 -17.86 -17.64
C ALA A 54 29.17 -19.23 -17.94
N ALA A 55 28.43 -20.32 -17.68
CA ALA A 55 28.88 -21.67 -18.01
C ALA A 55 29.07 -21.87 -19.52
N ALA A 56 28.16 -21.32 -20.34
CA ALA A 56 28.25 -21.39 -21.80
C ALA A 56 29.42 -20.55 -22.37
N ALA A 57 29.80 -19.46 -21.71
CA ALA A 57 30.97 -18.67 -22.08
C ALA A 57 32.28 -19.41 -21.74
N TYR A 58 32.37 -20.01 -20.56
CA TYR A 58 33.55 -20.75 -20.12
C TYR A 58 33.83 -22.00 -20.97
N GLY A 59 32.79 -22.73 -21.38
CA GLY A 59 32.93 -23.90 -22.25
C GLY A 59 33.42 -23.59 -23.68
N ARG A 60 33.35 -22.33 -24.11
CA ARG A 60 33.82 -21.89 -25.44
C ARG A 60 35.33 -21.63 -25.47
N ASP A 61 35.91 -21.21 -24.35
CA ASP A 61 37.34 -20.88 -24.26
C ASP A 61 38.23 -22.10 -24.01
N THR A 62 37.69 -23.21 -23.52
CA THR A 62 38.45 -24.44 -23.19
C THR A 62 38.37 -25.54 -24.25
N GLY A 63 37.48 -25.42 -25.25
CA GLY A 63 37.18 -26.47 -26.25
C GLY A 63 38.22 -26.69 -27.36
N ALA A 64 39.38 -26.03 -27.32
CA ALA A 64 40.40 -26.10 -28.38
C ALA A 64 41.75 -26.71 -27.94
N ALA A 65 41.86 -27.25 -26.72
CA ALA A 65 43.05 -27.99 -26.32
C ALA A 65 42.98 -29.42 -26.88
N ALA A 66 43.78 -29.65 -27.92
CA ALA A 66 43.92 -30.91 -28.65
C ALA A 66 43.94 -32.14 -27.73
N CYS A 67 43.19 -33.19 -28.10
CA CYS A 67 43.37 -34.53 -27.58
C CYS A 67 44.85 -34.91 -27.74
N PRO A 68 45.61 -35.10 -26.66
CA PRO A 68 46.93 -35.69 -26.79
C PRO A 68 46.72 -37.11 -27.33
N ALA A 69 47.32 -37.40 -28.48
CA ALA A 69 47.36 -38.77 -29.00
C ALA A 69 47.87 -39.67 -27.86
N GLN A 70 47.01 -40.55 -27.37
CA GLN A 70 47.30 -41.44 -26.26
C GLN A 70 48.49 -42.32 -26.65
N GLN A 71 49.66 -42.04 -26.08
CA GLN A 71 50.77 -42.97 -26.18
C GLN A 71 50.35 -44.23 -25.43
N PRO A 72 50.62 -45.42 -25.99
CA PRO A 72 50.32 -46.67 -25.32
C PRO A 72 50.96 -46.69 -23.93
N GLU A 73 50.14 -46.88 -22.89
CA GLU A 73 50.62 -47.02 -21.52
C GLU A 73 51.58 -48.22 -21.43
N ALA A 74 52.71 -48.03 -20.75
CA ALA A 74 53.59 -49.13 -20.42
C ALA A 74 52.85 -50.08 -19.47
N THR A 75 53.07 -51.40 -19.60
CA THR A 75 52.34 -52.41 -18.80
C THR A 75 52.50 -52.19 -17.28
N ASP A 76 53.61 -51.61 -16.82
CA ASP A 76 53.81 -51.33 -15.40
C ASP A 76 53.00 -50.13 -14.89
N ASP A 77 52.81 -49.08 -15.70
CA ASP A 77 51.91 -47.97 -15.38
C ASP A 77 50.46 -48.43 -15.32
N PHE A 78 50.05 -49.29 -16.27
CA PHE A 78 48.74 -49.91 -16.25
C PHE A 78 48.49 -50.74 -14.99
N LEU A 79 49.45 -51.57 -14.57
CA LEU A 79 49.32 -52.34 -13.33
C LEU A 79 49.21 -51.44 -12.10
N ARG A 80 49.96 -50.34 -12.04
CA ARG A 80 49.81 -49.36 -10.94
C ARG A 80 48.43 -48.72 -10.94
N ASN A 81 47.96 -48.25 -12.10
CA ASN A 81 46.64 -47.64 -12.25
C ASN A 81 45.54 -48.64 -11.90
N PHE A 82 45.61 -49.86 -12.41
CA PHE A 82 44.65 -50.92 -12.11
C PHE A 82 44.59 -51.25 -10.62
N LEU A 83 45.74 -51.48 -9.97
CA LEU A 83 45.79 -51.79 -8.53
C LEU A 83 45.33 -50.60 -7.67
N THR A 84 45.52 -49.37 -8.16
CA THR A 84 45.01 -48.15 -7.52
C THR A 84 43.50 -48.03 -7.66
N ASP A 85 42.97 -48.17 -8.88
CA ASP A 85 41.55 -48.06 -9.22
C ASP A 85 40.70 -49.15 -8.57
N THR A 86 41.27 -50.35 -8.41
CA THR A 86 40.63 -51.48 -7.71
C THR A 86 40.81 -51.44 -6.19
N GLY A 87 41.59 -50.48 -5.66
CA GLY A 87 41.80 -50.29 -4.21
C GLY A 87 42.71 -51.34 -3.55
N MET A 88 43.52 -52.06 -4.33
CA MET A 88 44.44 -53.10 -3.83
C MET A 88 45.78 -52.52 -3.37
N THR A 89 45.75 -51.64 -2.35
CA THR A 89 46.90 -50.83 -1.91
C THR A 89 48.08 -51.65 -1.40
N ASN A 90 47.83 -52.74 -0.66
CA ASN A 90 48.91 -53.59 -0.12
C ASN A 90 49.62 -54.36 -1.25
N THR A 91 48.86 -54.82 -2.25
CA THR A 91 49.40 -55.50 -3.44
C THR A 91 50.20 -54.52 -4.29
N LEU A 92 49.74 -53.28 -4.40
CA LEU A 92 50.45 -52.20 -5.07
C LEU A 92 51.80 -51.90 -4.37
N GLU A 93 51.82 -51.84 -3.05
CA GLU A 93 53.05 -51.58 -2.28
C GLU A 93 54.09 -52.70 -2.46
N CYS A 94 53.67 -53.97 -2.34
CA CYS A 94 54.54 -55.11 -2.62
C CYS A 94 55.07 -55.07 -4.06
N PHE A 95 54.18 -54.88 -5.04
CA PHE A 95 54.54 -54.80 -6.45
C PHE A 95 55.56 -53.68 -6.72
N GLN A 96 55.35 -52.48 -6.19
CA GLN A 96 56.28 -51.36 -6.36
C GLN A 96 57.65 -51.65 -5.75
N SER A 97 57.69 -52.26 -4.57
CA SER A 97 58.95 -52.59 -3.90
C SER A 97 59.77 -53.63 -4.66
N GLU A 98 59.13 -54.73 -5.11
CA GLU A 98 59.76 -55.77 -5.91
C GLU A 98 60.19 -55.25 -7.29
N TRP A 99 59.34 -54.44 -7.93
CA TRP A 99 59.65 -53.84 -9.24
C TRP A 99 60.88 -52.95 -9.19
N HIS A 100 60.99 -52.07 -8.17
CA HIS A 100 62.16 -51.23 -7.97
C HIS A 100 63.43 -52.05 -7.68
N GLU A 101 63.32 -53.10 -6.88
CA GLU A 101 64.44 -54.01 -6.60
C GLU A 101 64.94 -54.72 -7.87
N MET A 102 64.02 -55.17 -8.73
CA MET A 102 64.33 -55.86 -9.99
C MET A 102 64.95 -54.92 -11.04
N VAL A 103 64.52 -53.66 -11.07
CA VAL A 103 65.13 -52.61 -11.91
C VAL A 103 66.55 -52.29 -11.44
N GLN A 104 66.78 -52.14 -10.13
CA GLN A 104 68.11 -51.86 -9.58
C GLN A 104 69.12 -52.99 -9.82
N LYS A 105 68.65 -54.25 -9.80
CA LYS A 105 69.47 -55.43 -10.12
C LYS A 105 69.71 -55.61 -11.63
N GLY A 106 69.10 -54.79 -12.48
CA GLY A 106 69.21 -54.86 -13.94
C GLY A 106 68.56 -56.10 -14.56
N LEU A 107 67.67 -56.79 -13.83
CA LEU A 107 66.96 -57.98 -14.32
C LEU A 107 65.84 -57.60 -15.30
N ILE A 108 65.31 -56.37 -15.19
CA ILE A 108 64.26 -55.85 -16.06
C ILE A 108 64.86 -54.74 -16.92
N LYS A 109 64.81 -54.92 -18.24
CA LYS A 109 65.10 -53.84 -19.19
C LYS A 109 63.81 -53.05 -19.41
N THR A 110 63.78 -51.81 -18.96
CA THR A 110 62.63 -50.89 -19.09
C THR A 110 62.17 -50.75 -20.55
N GLU A 111 63.07 -50.92 -21.53
CA GLU A 111 62.79 -50.89 -22.97
C GLU A 111 62.03 -52.14 -23.50
N SER A 112 61.93 -53.21 -22.73
CA SER A 112 61.28 -54.48 -23.13
C SER A 112 59.87 -54.66 -22.59
N ILE A 113 59.36 -53.67 -21.85
CA ILE A 113 58.00 -53.69 -21.31
C ILE A 113 57.04 -53.61 -22.50
N VAL A 114 56.26 -54.67 -22.68
CA VAL A 114 55.26 -54.76 -23.74
C VAL A 114 54.21 -53.67 -23.52
N SER A 115 53.68 -53.10 -24.60
CA SER A 115 52.56 -52.16 -24.55
C SER A 115 51.29 -52.86 -24.11
N VAL A 116 50.46 -52.19 -23.31
CA VAL A 116 49.10 -52.67 -23.04
C VAL A 116 48.33 -52.78 -24.37
N PRO A 117 47.53 -53.85 -24.58
CA PRO A 117 46.70 -53.97 -25.76
C PRO A 117 45.67 -52.83 -25.87
N ASP A 118 45.58 -52.23 -27.06
CA ASP A 118 44.75 -51.07 -27.38
C ASP A 118 43.28 -51.24 -26.96
N VAL A 119 42.74 -52.46 -27.09
CA VAL A 119 41.36 -52.82 -26.73
C VAL A 119 41.04 -52.56 -25.24
N TYR A 120 42.00 -52.72 -24.35
CA TYR A 120 41.78 -52.46 -22.92
C TYR A 120 41.69 -50.96 -22.64
N THR A 121 42.62 -50.18 -23.21
CA THR A 121 42.63 -48.71 -23.11
C THR A 121 41.36 -48.12 -23.71
N GLU A 122 40.90 -48.66 -24.85
CA GLU A 122 39.64 -48.26 -25.48
C GLU A 122 38.42 -48.58 -24.59
N ASN A 123 38.36 -49.77 -23.97
CA ASN A 123 37.28 -50.09 -23.03
C ASN A 123 37.26 -49.17 -21.81
N GLN A 124 38.42 -48.88 -21.22
CA GLN A 124 38.51 -47.94 -20.08
C GLN A 124 38.08 -46.53 -20.48
N HIS A 125 38.42 -46.09 -21.70
CA HIS A 125 37.94 -44.83 -22.27
C HIS A 125 36.41 -44.83 -22.40
N LEU A 126 35.83 -45.86 -23.02
CA LEU A 126 34.39 -46.00 -23.22
C LEU A 126 33.63 -46.07 -21.90
N GLU A 127 34.16 -46.77 -20.89
CA GLU A 127 33.57 -46.80 -19.54
C GLU A 127 33.56 -45.41 -18.89
N ASN A 128 34.64 -44.65 -19.06
CA ASN A 128 34.73 -43.27 -18.59
C ASN A 128 33.74 -42.34 -19.31
N GLU A 129 33.62 -42.44 -20.62
CA GLU A 129 32.63 -41.68 -21.40
C GLU A 129 31.20 -42.03 -20.98
N LEU A 130 30.91 -43.32 -20.79
CA LEU A 130 29.59 -43.78 -20.36
C LEU A 130 29.26 -43.27 -18.95
N ARG A 131 30.24 -43.29 -18.03
CA ARG A 131 30.11 -42.72 -16.69
C ARG A 131 29.88 -41.20 -16.74
N ASN A 132 30.63 -40.48 -17.57
CA ASN A 132 30.49 -39.04 -17.74
C ASN A 132 29.12 -38.68 -18.33
N THR A 133 28.69 -39.39 -19.37
CA THR A 133 27.39 -39.17 -20.02
C THR A 133 26.23 -39.43 -19.06
N LYS A 134 26.31 -40.47 -18.23
CA LYS A 134 25.30 -40.74 -17.20
C LYS A 134 25.25 -39.63 -16.14
N ARG A 135 26.41 -39.15 -15.68
CA ARG A 135 26.49 -38.03 -14.74
C ARG A 135 25.84 -36.77 -15.33
N GLU A 136 26.15 -36.45 -16.58
CA GLU A 136 25.55 -35.31 -17.28
C GLU A 136 24.04 -35.48 -17.44
N GLN A 137 23.57 -36.68 -17.80
CA GLN A 137 22.15 -36.99 -17.88
C GLN A 137 21.43 -36.72 -16.54
N GLU A 138 21.99 -37.18 -15.42
CA GLU A 138 21.44 -36.92 -14.10
C GLU A 138 21.43 -35.43 -13.74
N GLU A 139 22.48 -34.69 -14.13
CA GLU A 139 22.56 -33.23 -13.96
C GLU A 139 21.48 -32.52 -14.76
N TYR A 140 21.26 -32.91 -16.02
CA TYR A 140 20.19 -32.37 -16.86
C TYR A 140 18.80 -32.68 -16.30
N LEU A 141 18.56 -33.90 -15.80
CA LEU A 141 17.30 -34.27 -15.16
C LEU A 141 17.04 -33.42 -13.91
N ARG A 142 18.05 -33.26 -13.03
CA ARG A 142 17.95 -32.37 -11.86
C ARG A 142 17.68 -30.92 -12.26
N ALA A 143 18.35 -30.43 -13.30
CA ALA A 143 18.13 -29.07 -13.80
C ALA A 143 16.71 -28.87 -14.36
N ALA A 144 16.21 -29.84 -15.12
CA ALA A 144 14.87 -29.82 -15.69
C ALA A 144 13.78 -29.85 -14.60
N ALA A 145 13.94 -30.70 -13.57
CA ALA A 145 13.02 -30.75 -12.43
C ALA A 145 12.96 -29.40 -11.69
N ALA A 146 14.12 -28.81 -11.38
CA ALA A 146 14.19 -27.50 -10.74
C ALA A 146 13.55 -26.38 -11.59
N ALA A 147 13.74 -26.43 -12.92
CA ALA A 147 13.12 -25.48 -13.84
C ALA A 147 11.59 -25.65 -13.89
N ALA A 148 11.08 -26.89 -13.87
CA ALA A 148 9.66 -27.18 -13.82
C ALA A 148 9.02 -26.63 -12.54
N GLU A 149 9.66 -26.81 -11.38
CA GLU A 149 9.22 -26.26 -10.10
C GLU A 149 9.26 -24.72 -10.07
N ALA A 150 10.28 -24.10 -10.66
CA ALA A 150 10.33 -22.65 -10.78
C ALA A 150 9.20 -22.11 -11.68
N LEU A 151 8.88 -22.81 -12.77
CA LEU A 151 7.76 -22.43 -13.65
C LEU A 151 6.40 -22.57 -12.97
N THR A 152 6.17 -23.61 -12.18
CA THR A 152 4.92 -23.76 -11.44
C THR A 152 4.75 -22.67 -10.39
N ARG A 153 5.81 -22.32 -9.64
CA ARG A 153 5.81 -21.17 -8.72
C ARG A 153 5.52 -19.85 -9.41
N ALA A 154 6.20 -19.57 -10.53
CA ALA A 154 5.98 -18.34 -11.30
C ALA A 154 4.53 -18.24 -11.84
N ARG A 155 3.93 -19.36 -12.28
CA ARG A 155 2.53 -19.39 -12.72
C ARG A 155 1.57 -19.08 -11.58
N LYS A 156 1.75 -19.67 -10.41
CA LYS A 156 0.93 -19.40 -9.20
C LYS A 156 1.02 -17.93 -8.81
N ALA A 157 2.23 -17.36 -8.73
CA ALA A 157 2.42 -15.95 -8.41
C ALA A 157 1.72 -15.04 -9.43
N ARG A 158 1.89 -15.30 -10.74
CA ARG A 158 1.19 -14.56 -11.80
C ARG A 158 -0.33 -14.62 -11.64
N ASP A 159 -0.88 -15.80 -11.38
CA ASP A 159 -2.33 -15.99 -11.29
C ASP A 159 -2.91 -15.32 -10.03
N TYR A 160 -2.15 -15.34 -8.93
CA TYR A 160 -2.45 -14.58 -7.71
C TYR A 160 -2.56 -13.08 -7.99
N TYR A 161 -1.53 -12.45 -8.58
CA TYR A 161 -1.57 -11.01 -8.87
C TYR A 161 -2.64 -10.63 -9.88
N ARG A 162 -2.93 -11.50 -10.86
CA ARG A 162 -4.06 -11.31 -11.79
C ARG A 162 -5.40 -11.28 -11.07
N LEU A 163 -5.61 -12.20 -10.12
CA LEU A 163 -6.83 -12.24 -9.33
C LEU A 163 -6.91 -11.01 -8.42
N GLN A 164 -5.85 -10.70 -7.69
CA GLN A 164 -5.79 -9.53 -6.80
C GLN A 164 -6.09 -8.24 -7.56
N HIS A 165 -5.50 -8.04 -8.75
CA HIS A 165 -5.79 -6.88 -9.57
C HIS A 165 -7.27 -6.80 -9.97
N LYS A 166 -7.89 -7.92 -10.34
CA LYS A 166 -9.33 -7.97 -10.66
C LYS A 166 -10.17 -7.56 -9.44
N CYS A 167 -9.88 -8.11 -8.26
CA CYS A 167 -10.58 -7.76 -7.01
C CYS A 167 -10.46 -6.26 -6.70
N VAL A 168 -9.24 -5.70 -6.75
CA VAL A 168 -9.01 -4.27 -6.50
C VAL A 168 -9.76 -3.38 -7.49
N VAL A 169 -9.80 -3.76 -8.78
CA VAL A 169 -10.56 -3.01 -9.80
C VAL A 169 -12.06 -3.05 -9.52
N GLN A 170 -12.59 -4.19 -9.09
CA GLN A 170 -14.01 -4.31 -8.72
C GLN A 170 -14.34 -3.46 -7.50
N GLU A 171 -13.56 -3.56 -6.42
CA GLU A 171 -13.75 -2.77 -5.20
C GLU A 171 -13.68 -1.27 -5.49
N LYS A 172 -12.68 -0.85 -6.27
CA LYS A 172 -12.57 0.54 -6.75
C LYS A 172 -13.83 0.98 -7.46
N SER A 173 -14.38 0.14 -8.33
CA SER A 173 -15.59 0.46 -9.11
C SER A 173 -16.82 0.60 -8.20
N LYS A 174 -16.98 -0.30 -7.23
CA LYS A 174 -18.03 -0.21 -6.18
C LYS A 174 -17.91 1.09 -5.38
N LEU A 175 -16.71 1.42 -4.88
CA LEU A 175 -16.45 2.65 -4.12
C LEU A 175 -16.73 3.92 -4.96
N ILE A 176 -16.37 3.91 -6.25
CA ILE A 176 -16.68 5.03 -7.15
C ILE A 176 -18.20 5.24 -7.26
N GLN A 177 -18.98 4.16 -7.40
CA GLN A 177 -20.44 4.25 -7.46
C GLN A 177 -21.03 4.79 -6.16
N GLU A 178 -20.56 4.31 -5.00
CA GLU A 178 -21.00 4.80 -3.69
C GLU A 178 -20.65 6.27 -3.48
N MET A 179 -19.44 6.69 -3.84
CA MET A 179 -19.03 8.10 -3.80
C MET A 179 -19.94 8.97 -4.68
N ARG A 180 -20.31 8.51 -5.88
CA ARG A 180 -21.25 9.22 -6.75
C ARG A 180 -22.64 9.35 -6.11
N LYS A 181 -23.17 8.27 -5.53
CA LYS A 181 -24.45 8.27 -4.80
C LYS A 181 -24.41 9.23 -3.60
N LEU A 182 -23.30 9.25 -2.87
CA LEU A 182 -23.12 10.14 -1.72
C LEU A 182 -23.07 11.61 -2.15
N LYS A 183 -22.30 11.94 -3.19
CA LYS A 183 -22.25 13.30 -3.76
C LYS A 183 -23.63 13.78 -4.19
N LEU A 184 -24.43 12.92 -4.81
CA LEU A 184 -25.79 13.24 -5.20
C LEU A 184 -26.68 13.54 -3.98
N LYS A 185 -26.58 12.74 -2.91
CA LYS A 185 -27.28 13.00 -1.65
C LYS A 185 -26.86 14.34 -1.03
N CYS A 186 -25.57 14.63 -0.97
CA CYS A 186 -25.06 15.92 -0.47
C CYS A 186 -25.61 17.10 -1.28
N ALA A 187 -25.57 17.02 -2.62
CA ALA A 187 -26.14 18.04 -3.49
C ALA A 187 -27.66 18.21 -3.28
N SER A 188 -28.39 17.13 -2.97
CA SER A 188 -29.82 17.19 -2.66
C SER A 188 -30.13 17.89 -1.33
N TYR A 189 -29.25 17.80 -0.33
CA TYR A 189 -29.43 18.47 0.97
C TYR A 189 -28.97 19.93 0.97
N GLU A 190 -28.05 20.30 0.09
CA GLU A 190 -27.55 21.67 -0.06
C GLU A 190 -28.65 22.75 -0.10
N PRO A 191 -29.73 22.64 -0.92
CA PRO A 191 -30.79 23.65 -0.94
C PRO A 191 -31.56 23.74 0.37
N ALA A 192 -31.79 22.62 1.07
CA ALA A 192 -32.50 22.62 2.35
C ALA A 192 -31.70 23.34 3.44
N VAL A 193 -30.38 23.10 3.50
CA VAL A 193 -29.47 23.79 4.41
C VAL A 193 -29.42 25.28 4.09
N ARG A 194 -29.32 25.63 2.81
CA ARG A 194 -29.31 27.03 2.35
C ARG A 194 -30.59 27.76 2.77
N GLN A 195 -31.76 27.15 2.54
CA GLN A 195 -33.04 27.73 2.93
C GLN A 195 -33.16 27.92 4.45
N MET A 196 -32.68 26.97 5.26
CA MET A 196 -32.72 27.11 6.71
C MET A 196 -31.83 28.26 7.19
N ASN A 197 -30.64 28.41 6.59
CA ASN A 197 -29.75 29.54 6.88
C ASN A 197 -30.36 30.89 6.50
N GLU A 198 -31.01 30.99 5.34
CA GLU A 198 -31.74 32.20 4.92
C GLU A 198 -32.84 32.56 5.92
N LYS A 199 -33.64 31.58 6.36
CA LYS A 199 -34.69 31.77 7.38
C LYS A 199 -34.11 32.23 8.71
N TYR A 200 -33.00 31.64 9.14
CA TYR A 200 -32.30 32.04 10.37
C TYR A 200 -31.83 33.49 10.29
N GLN A 201 -31.19 33.89 9.19
CA GLN A 201 -30.76 35.28 8.99
C GLN A 201 -31.94 36.26 8.94
N ALA A 202 -33.07 35.87 8.33
CA ALA A 202 -34.27 36.68 8.32
C ALA A 202 -34.86 36.86 9.73
N ALA A 203 -34.94 35.78 10.50
CA ALA A 203 -35.42 35.82 11.88
C ALA A 203 -34.52 36.69 12.78
N LEU A 204 -33.20 36.61 12.61
CA LEU A 204 -32.25 37.49 13.31
C LEU A 204 -32.50 38.97 13.00
N LYS A 205 -32.70 39.32 11.72
CA LYS A 205 -33.01 40.70 11.31
C LYS A 205 -34.33 41.17 11.91
N GLN A 206 -35.36 40.34 11.90
CA GLN A 206 -36.65 40.65 12.52
C GLN A 206 -36.54 40.84 14.04
N MET A 207 -35.80 39.97 14.73
CA MET A 207 -35.57 40.09 16.17
C MET A 207 -34.85 41.40 16.54
N MET A 208 -33.92 41.84 15.70
CA MET A 208 -33.26 43.14 15.84
C MET A 208 -34.25 44.30 15.66
N LEU A 209 -35.10 44.25 14.64
CA LEU A 209 -36.14 45.27 14.41
C LEU A 209 -37.13 45.35 15.58
N VAL A 210 -37.63 44.19 16.04
CA VAL A 210 -38.56 44.12 17.19
C VAL A 210 -37.90 44.67 18.45
N SER A 211 -36.60 44.40 18.67
CA SER A 211 -35.89 44.97 19.80
C SER A 211 -35.77 46.49 19.72
N LEU A 212 -35.49 47.05 18.54
CA LEU A 212 -35.47 48.51 18.34
C LEU A 212 -36.86 49.15 18.53
N GLU A 213 -37.93 48.50 18.10
CA GLU A 213 -39.30 48.97 18.33
C GLU A 213 -39.66 48.94 19.82
N ARG A 214 -39.27 47.87 20.52
CA ARG A 214 -39.43 47.75 21.98
C ARG A 214 -38.68 48.88 22.70
N ASP A 215 -37.43 49.14 22.34
CA ASP A 215 -36.61 50.18 22.97
C ASP A 215 -37.20 51.58 22.72
N LYS A 216 -37.75 51.84 21.53
CA LYS A 216 -38.48 53.08 21.24
C LYS A 216 -39.72 53.24 22.11
N ALA A 217 -40.52 52.18 22.26
CA ALA A 217 -41.72 52.20 23.10
C ALA A 217 -41.39 52.44 24.58
N LEU A 218 -40.37 51.76 25.11
CA LEU A 218 -39.86 51.98 26.47
C LEU A 218 -39.31 53.40 26.65
N GLY A 219 -38.63 53.95 25.63
CA GLY A 219 -38.18 55.34 25.64
C GLY A 219 -39.34 56.35 25.70
N GLN A 220 -40.46 56.07 25.02
CA GLN A 220 -41.66 56.89 25.09
C GLN A 220 -42.35 56.78 26.45
N GLU A 221 -42.44 55.57 27.01
CA GLU A 221 -43.02 55.32 28.33
C GLU A 221 -42.22 56.05 29.42
N THR A 222 -40.90 55.89 29.46
CA THR A 222 -40.03 56.59 30.43
C THR A 222 -40.10 58.12 30.28
N HIS A 223 -40.22 58.63 29.05
CA HIS A 223 -40.44 60.06 28.81
C HIS A 223 -41.79 60.52 29.38
N LEU A 224 -42.88 59.79 29.10
CA LEU A 224 -44.22 60.10 29.63
C LEU A 224 -44.25 60.04 31.16
N GLU A 225 -43.63 59.03 31.78
CA GLU A 225 -43.47 58.91 33.22
C GLU A 225 -42.72 60.11 33.81
N THR A 226 -41.61 60.53 33.17
CA THR A 226 -40.84 61.71 33.59
C THR A 226 -41.69 62.97 33.53
N VAL A 227 -42.42 63.19 32.43
CA VAL A 227 -43.33 64.34 32.27
C VAL A 227 -44.44 64.31 33.32
N PHE A 228 -45.03 63.14 33.57
CA PHE A 228 -46.06 62.95 34.59
C PHE A 228 -45.52 63.27 35.99
N TRP A 229 -44.34 62.76 36.36
CA TRP A 229 -43.69 63.05 37.64
C TRP A 229 -43.37 64.53 37.81
N LEU A 230 -42.82 65.19 36.78
CA LEU A 230 -42.54 66.63 36.81
C LEU A 230 -43.83 67.44 36.98
N HIS A 231 -44.91 67.07 36.27
CA HIS A 231 -46.20 67.72 36.40
C HIS A 231 -46.81 67.52 37.79
N TYR A 232 -46.79 66.28 38.30
CA TYR A 232 -47.28 65.92 39.62
C TYR A 232 -46.53 66.69 40.72
N HIS A 233 -45.20 66.74 40.64
CA HIS A 233 -44.38 67.50 41.58
C HIS A 233 -44.63 69.01 41.49
N SER A 234 -44.77 69.56 40.27
CA SER A 234 -45.13 70.97 40.06
C SER A 234 -46.52 71.31 40.62
N MET A 235 -47.50 70.43 40.45
CA MET A 235 -48.83 70.57 41.07
C MET A 235 -48.76 70.52 42.59
N ASN A 236 -48.01 69.59 43.18
CA ASN A 236 -47.85 69.52 44.62
C ASN A 236 -47.17 70.78 45.18
N ILE A 237 -46.09 71.27 44.56
CA ILE A 237 -45.48 72.56 44.93
C ILE A 237 -46.50 73.71 44.83
N ARG A 238 -47.31 73.74 43.76
CA ARG A 238 -48.33 74.79 43.57
C ARG A 238 -49.43 74.73 44.62
N ILE A 239 -49.84 73.53 45.04
CA ILE A 239 -50.80 73.32 46.13
C ILE A 239 -50.20 73.75 47.47
N GLU A 240 -48.95 73.39 47.77
CA GLU A 240 -48.25 73.79 48.99
C GLU A 240 -48.06 75.32 49.08
N GLN A 241 -47.69 75.98 47.99
CA GLN A 241 -47.63 77.45 47.94
C GLN A 241 -49.03 78.08 48.09
N GLY A 242 -50.07 77.49 47.50
CA GLY A 242 -51.45 77.94 47.65
C GLY A 242 -52.01 77.76 49.08
N GLN A 243 -51.57 76.73 49.80
CA GLN A 243 -51.86 76.53 51.22
C GLN A 243 -51.03 77.45 52.11
N GLY A 244 -49.75 77.68 51.79
CA GLY A 244 -48.89 78.66 52.46
C GLY A 244 -49.46 80.08 52.41
N ILE A 245 -49.93 80.54 51.24
CA ILE A 245 -50.59 81.85 51.09
C ILE A 245 -51.91 81.90 51.87
N ARG A 246 -52.67 80.80 51.92
CA ARG A 246 -53.94 80.73 52.67
C ARG A 246 -53.70 80.74 54.18
N ASN A 247 -52.64 80.09 54.66
CA ASN A 247 -52.26 80.06 56.08
C ASN A 247 -51.60 81.38 56.53
N SER A 248 -50.91 82.09 55.63
CA SER A 248 -50.48 83.48 55.88
C SER A 248 -51.66 84.46 55.87
N ARG A 249 -52.75 84.19 55.15
CA ARG A 249 -53.98 85.01 55.16
C ARG A 249 -54.87 84.77 56.39
N SER A 250 -54.91 83.57 56.96
CA SER A 250 -55.69 83.27 58.17
C SER A 250 -55.12 83.94 59.43
N HIS A 251 -53.83 84.28 59.46
CA HIS A 251 -53.23 85.04 60.57
C HIS A 251 -53.39 86.57 60.46
N LEU A 252 -53.88 87.11 59.33
CA LEU A 252 -53.98 88.57 59.10
C LEU A 252 -55.42 89.12 59.02
N LEU A 253 -56.45 88.26 59.08
CA LEU A 253 -57.86 88.67 59.00
C LEU A 253 -58.71 87.97 60.07
N LYS A 254 -58.56 88.41 61.33
CA LYS A 254 -59.62 88.43 62.35
C LYS A 254 -59.15 89.22 63.58
N SER A 255 -59.34 90.54 63.51
CA SER A 255 -59.46 91.42 64.67
C SER A 255 -60.94 91.78 64.89
N PRO A 256 -61.34 92.10 66.13
CA PRO A 256 -62.70 91.89 66.63
C PRO A 256 -63.54 93.17 66.62
N HIS A 257 -64.86 93.07 66.38
CA HIS A 257 -65.78 94.12 66.81
C HIS A 257 -67.12 93.59 67.33
N ARG A 258 -67.47 94.10 68.52
CA ARG A 258 -68.65 93.95 69.38
C ARG A 258 -69.93 94.30 68.62
N GLY A 259 -71.03 93.55 68.77
CA GLY A 259 -72.09 93.73 69.79
C GLY A 259 -73.18 94.70 69.26
N VAL A 260 -74.49 94.52 69.38
CA VAL A 260 -75.30 94.08 70.53
C VAL A 260 -76.77 93.86 70.08
N SER A 261 -77.42 92.81 70.63
CA SER A 261 -78.83 92.60 71.08
C SER A 261 -80.05 92.98 70.21
N VAL A 262 -81.06 92.09 70.11
CA VAL A 262 -82.26 91.98 70.99
C VAL A 262 -83.20 90.88 70.45
N PHE A 263 -83.33 89.76 71.19
CA PHE A 263 -84.54 89.09 71.71
C PHE A 263 -84.17 87.73 72.30
#